data_AF-A0A1V5SUH3-F1
#
_entry.id   AF-A0A1V5SUH3-F1
#
_cell.length_a   1.000
_cell.length_b   1.000
_cell.length_c   1.000
_cell.angle_alpha   90.00
_cell.angle_beta   90.00
_cell.angle_gamma   90.00
#
_symmetry.space_group_name_H-M   'P 1'
#
loop_
_entity.id
_entity.type
_entity.pdbx_description
1 polymer ?
#
loop_
_entity_poly.entity_id
_entity_poly.type
_entity_poly.pdbx_seq_one_letter_code
_entity_poly.pdbx_strand_id
1 'polypeptide(L)'
;MGKTTRLTFLFVMIGLVVLSGCASRKTTKKVDTLQAQMGAVTDELVRLDQSLQDTRAALSAEEAYKSRLATEMLETESRIGALQEEESVISSIYRTPSGFELPAVNIQKALKKAGYYSGALDGKVGPATRDAIKAFQRDNGLTADGICGRQTWSKLKVYLDSIK
;
A
#
# COMPACT_ATOMS: atom_id res chain seq x y z
N MET A 1 -13.69 -20.41 103.68
CA MET A 1 -13.75 -19.03 103.14
C MET A 1 -13.21 -19.05 101.71
N GLY A 2 -14.04 -19.31 100.68
CA GLY A 2 -13.49 -19.53 99.32
C GLY A 2 -14.48 -19.68 98.16
N LYS A 3 -15.79 -19.52 98.39
CA LYS A 3 -16.81 -19.60 97.32
C LYS A 3 -17.12 -18.23 96.69
N THR A 4 -16.98 -17.13 97.43
CA THR A 4 -17.22 -15.77 96.93
C THR A 4 -16.12 -15.31 95.98
N THR A 5 -14.84 -15.58 96.28
CA THR A 5 -13.70 -15.16 95.45
C THR A 5 -13.67 -15.81 94.06
N ARG A 6 -14.12 -17.07 93.94
CA ARG A 6 -14.18 -17.78 92.65
C ARG A 6 -15.27 -17.27 91.72
N LEU A 7 -16.40 -16.82 92.28
CA LEU A 7 -17.50 -16.26 91.48
C LEU A 7 -17.15 -14.85 91.00
N THR A 8 -16.52 -14.01 91.84
CA THR A 8 -16.05 -12.68 91.42
C THR A 8 -14.97 -12.76 90.35
N PHE A 9 -14.05 -13.73 90.43
CA PHE A 9 -13.02 -13.94 89.39
C PHE A 9 -13.62 -14.41 88.05
N LEU A 10 -14.66 -15.25 88.09
CA LEU A 10 -15.33 -15.73 86.89
C LEU A 10 -16.08 -14.60 86.17
N PHE A 11 -16.73 -13.69 86.92
CA PHE A 11 -17.37 -12.50 86.34
C PHE A 11 -16.36 -11.49 85.77
N VAL A 12 -15.19 -11.31 86.40
CA VAL A 12 -14.11 -10.44 85.90
C VAL A 12 -13.49 -10.99 84.61
N MET A 13 -13.31 -12.31 84.50
CA MET A 13 -12.79 -12.96 83.28
C MET A 13 -13.79 -12.93 82.12
N ILE A 14 -15.09 -13.08 82.38
CA ILE A 14 -16.12 -12.93 81.33
C ILE A 14 -16.24 -11.47 80.88
N GLY A 15 -16.09 -10.50 81.80
CA GLY A 15 -16.07 -9.07 81.46
C GLY A 15 -14.89 -8.64 80.56
N LEU A 16 -13.71 -9.25 80.71
CA LEU A 16 -12.52 -8.97 79.89
C LEU A 16 -12.60 -9.55 78.47
N VAL A 17 -13.30 -10.67 78.28
CA VAL A 17 -13.50 -11.29 76.96
C VAL A 17 -14.49 -10.48 76.11
N VAL A 18 -15.50 -9.84 76.72
CA VAL A 18 -16.49 -9.04 75.98
C VAL A 18 -15.95 -7.67 75.54
N LEU A 19 -15.01 -7.07 76.29
CA LEU A 19 -14.42 -5.78 75.91
C LEU A 19 -13.36 -5.88 74.80
N SER A 20 -12.78 -7.06 74.56
CA SER A 20 -11.78 -7.28 73.50
C SER A 20 -12.39 -7.52 72.10
N GLY A 21 -13.72 -7.73 72.00
CA GLY A 21 -14.41 -8.09 70.76
C GLY A 21 -14.62 -6.94 69.76
N CYS A 22 -14.47 -5.68 70.16
CA CYS A 22 -14.76 -4.52 69.30
C CYS A 22 -13.55 -4.03 68.48
N ALA A 23 -12.32 -4.20 68.99
CA ALA A 23 -11.11 -3.75 68.30
C ALA A 23 -10.69 -4.72 67.18
N SER A 24 -10.76 -6.03 67.42
CA SER A 24 -10.41 -7.07 66.45
C SER A 24 -11.35 -7.13 65.23
N ARG A 25 -12.65 -6.88 65.45
CA ARG A 25 -13.69 -6.88 64.40
C ARG A 25 -13.52 -5.73 63.39
N LYS A 26 -12.84 -4.65 63.77
CA LYS A 26 -12.56 -3.50 62.88
C LYS A 26 -11.35 -3.74 61.98
N THR A 27 -10.37 -4.52 62.44
CA THR A 27 -9.16 -4.91 61.70
C THR A 27 -9.44 -6.03 60.72
N THR A 28 -10.23 -7.05 61.12
CA THR A 28 -10.65 -8.13 60.20
C THR A 28 -11.48 -7.61 59.04
N LYS A 29 -12.46 -6.72 59.27
CA LYS A 29 -13.22 -6.07 58.20
C LYS A 29 -12.34 -5.34 57.18
N LYS A 30 -11.27 -4.68 57.63
CA LYS A 30 -10.31 -4.02 56.73
C LYS A 30 -9.50 -5.03 55.92
N VAL A 31 -9.07 -6.13 56.54
CA VAL A 31 -8.36 -7.22 55.86
C VAL A 31 -9.27 -7.88 54.82
N ASP A 32 -10.54 -8.12 55.15
CA ASP A 32 -11.53 -8.67 54.22
C ASP A 32 -11.79 -7.72 53.04
N THR A 33 -11.89 -6.41 53.29
CA THR A 33 -12.01 -5.40 52.23
C THR A 33 -10.76 -5.35 51.35
N LEU A 34 -9.56 -5.43 51.93
CA LEU A 34 -8.31 -5.45 51.17
C LEU A 34 -8.16 -6.73 50.36
N GLN A 35 -8.56 -7.88 50.90
CA GLN A 35 -8.53 -9.15 50.19
C GLN A 35 -9.53 -9.17 49.03
N ALA A 36 -10.70 -8.56 49.21
CA ALA A 36 -11.66 -8.35 48.12
C ALA A 36 -11.12 -7.39 47.05
N GLN A 37 -10.45 -6.30 47.44
CA GLN A 37 -9.80 -5.38 46.49
C GLN A 37 -8.66 -6.04 45.73
N MET A 38 -7.83 -6.85 46.41
CA MET A 38 -6.75 -7.61 45.78
C MET A 38 -7.30 -8.63 44.77
N GLY A 39 -8.43 -9.27 45.08
CA GLY A 39 -9.14 -10.14 44.13
C GLY A 39 -9.65 -9.38 42.91
N ALA A 40 -10.28 -8.23 43.11
CA ALA A 40 -10.76 -7.38 42.01
C ALA A 40 -9.63 -6.89 41.09
N VAL A 41 -8.49 -6.50 41.67
CA VAL A 41 -7.29 -6.09 40.91
C VAL A 41 -6.67 -7.27 40.16
N THR A 42 -6.69 -8.48 40.74
CA THR A 42 -6.21 -9.69 40.07
C THR A 42 -7.08 -10.03 38.86
N ASP A 43 -8.40 -9.93 39.00
CA ASP A 43 -9.33 -10.12 37.88
C ASP A 43 -9.14 -9.07 36.79
N GLU A 44 -8.86 -7.82 37.17
CA GLU A 44 -8.57 -6.74 36.23
C GLU A 44 -7.25 -6.96 35.48
N LEU A 45 -6.21 -7.43 36.15
CA LEU A 45 -4.94 -7.82 35.52
C LEU A 45 -5.13 -8.95 34.51
N VAL A 46 -5.92 -9.97 34.83
CA VAL A 46 -6.22 -11.08 33.90
C VAL A 46 -7.00 -10.57 32.68
N ARG A 47 -7.98 -9.68 32.87
CA ARG A 47 -8.72 -9.08 31.75
C ARG A 47 -7.83 -8.22 30.86
N LEU A 48 -6.92 -7.45 31.46
CA LEU A 48 -6.02 -6.60 30.71
C LEU A 48 -4.98 -7.42 29.93
N ASP A 49 -4.48 -8.51 30.52
CA ASP A 49 -3.58 -9.44 29.80
C ASP A 49 -4.27 -10.06 28.59
N GLN A 50 -5.52 -10.52 28.75
CA GLN A 50 -6.31 -11.04 27.62
C GLN A 50 -6.51 -9.98 26.53
N SER A 51 -6.85 -8.75 26.90
CA SER A 51 -7.01 -7.64 25.95
C SER A 51 -5.71 -7.31 25.21
N LEU A 52 -4.56 -7.39 25.89
CA LEU A 52 -3.24 -7.21 25.26
C LEU A 52 -2.92 -8.35 24.29
N GLN A 53 -3.26 -9.60 24.63
CA GLN A 53 -3.08 -10.74 23.73
C GLN A 53 -3.95 -10.60 22.48
N ASP A 54 -5.21 -10.22 22.64
CA ASP A 54 -6.14 -10.01 21.53
C ASP A 54 -5.67 -8.87 20.60
N THR A 55 -5.17 -7.77 21.19
CA THR A 55 -4.61 -6.63 20.43
C THR A 55 -3.35 -7.04 19.67
N ARG A 56 -2.45 -7.84 20.28
CA ARG A 56 -1.25 -8.37 19.59
C ARG A 56 -1.61 -9.29 18.44
N ALA A 57 -2.62 -10.14 18.61
CA ALA A 57 -3.10 -11.01 17.54
C ALA A 57 -3.66 -10.18 16.37
N ALA A 58 -4.46 -9.15 16.65
CA ALA A 58 -4.97 -8.23 15.64
C ALA A 58 -3.85 -7.49 14.89
N LEU A 59 -2.84 -6.98 15.61
CA LEU A 59 -1.69 -6.30 15.01
C LEU A 59 -0.89 -7.23 14.09
N SER A 60 -0.65 -8.48 14.51
CA SER A 60 0.08 -9.46 13.69
C SER A 60 -0.67 -9.82 12.40
N ALA A 61 -2.01 -9.85 12.44
CA ALA A 61 -2.83 -10.06 11.26
C ALA A 61 -2.76 -8.87 10.28
N GLU A 62 -2.69 -7.64 10.81
CA GLU A 62 -2.54 -6.44 9.99
C GLU A 62 -1.15 -6.36 9.34
N GLU A 63 -0.09 -6.74 10.05
CA GLU A 63 1.26 -6.84 9.49
C GLU A 63 1.33 -7.88 8.36
N ALA A 64 0.66 -9.03 8.53
CA ALA A 64 0.56 -10.04 7.48
C ALA A 64 -0.20 -9.53 6.24
N TYR A 65 -1.27 -8.76 6.43
CA TYR A 65 -2.00 -8.13 5.32
C TYR A 65 -1.13 -7.10 4.58
N LYS A 66 -0.43 -6.23 5.31
CA LYS A 66 0.49 -5.23 4.72
C LYS A 66 1.63 -5.89 3.96
N SER A 67 2.17 -7.01 4.47
CA SER A 67 3.22 -7.77 3.79
C SER A 67 2.75 -8.39 2.47
N ARG A 68 1.53 -8.94 2.43
CA ARG A 68 0.91 -9.44 1.19
C ARG A 68 0.69 -8.31 0.19
N LEU A 69 0.14 -7.19 0.65
CA LEU A 69 -0.10 -6.03 -0.20
C LEU A 69 1.21 -5.45 -0.76
N ALA A 70 2.28 -5.40 0.03
CA ALA A 70 3.60 -4.98 -0.45
C ALA A 70 4.16 -5.91 -1.54
N THR A 71 3.90 -7.22 -1.43
CA THR A 71 4.29 -8.20 -2.46
C THR A 71 3.49 -8.00 -3.75
N GLU A 72 2.17 -7.84 -3.64
CA GLU A 72 1.30 -7.52 -4.78
C GLU A 72 1.70 -6.20 -5.44
N MET A 73 2.00 -5.17 -4.64
CA MET A 73 2.48 -3.89 -5.15
C MET A 73 3.78 -4.06 -5.92
N LEU A 74 4.76 -4.80 -5.39
CA LEU A 74 6.04 -5.04 -6.04
C LEU A 74 5.88 -5.80 -7.37
N GLU A 75 4.98 -6.78 -7.43
CA GLU A 75 4.61 -7.46 -8.67
C GLU A 75 3.94 -6.52 -9.67
N THR A 76 3.03 -5.65 -9.21
CA THR A 76 2.40 -4.65 -10.09
C THR A 76 3.38 -3.60 -10.59
N GLU A 77 4.31 -3.13 -9.75
CA GLU A 77 5.37 -2.19 -10.14
C GLU A 77 6.30 -2.81 -11.19
N SER A 78 6.65 -4.09 -11.03
CA SER A 78 7.42 -4.83 -12.05
C SER A 78 6.67 -4.94 -13.39
N ARG A 79 5.36 -5.21 -13.34
CA ARG A 79 4.50 -5.23 -14.54
C ARG A 79 4.40 -3.85 -15.19
N ILE A 80 4.29 -2.78 -14.41
CA ILE A 80 4.25 -1.41 -14.90
C ILE A 80 5.60 -1.01 -15.51
N GLY A 81 6.72 -1.37 -14.89
CA GLY A 81 8.06 -1.11 -15.44
C GLY A 81 8.25 -1.75 -16.83
N ALA A 82 7.77 -2.97 -17.03
CA ALA A 82 7.78 -3.63 -18.34
C ALA A 82 6.88 -2.95 -19.39
N LEU A 83 5.82 -2.24 -18.96
CA LEU A 83 4.93 -1.48 -19.84
C LEU A 83 5.45 -0.05 -20.11
N GLN A 84 6.22 0.54 -19.19
CA GLN A 84 6.79 1.89 -19.33
C GLN A 84 7.86 1.98 -20.43
N GLU A 85 8.56 0.88 -20.74
CA GLU A 85 9.49 0.85 -21.87
C GLU A 85 8.77 0.94 -23.24
N GLU A 86 7.51 0.49 -23.33
CA GLU A 86 6.71 0.68 -24.54
C GLU A 86 6.11 2.09 -24.64
N GLU A 87 5.87 2.77 -23.51
CA GLU A 87 5.22 4.10 -23.48
C GLU A 87 6.18 5.27 -23.77
N SER A 88 7.46 5.16 -23.42
CA SER A 88 8.48 6.17 -23.77
C SER A 88 8.70 6.30 -25.29
N VAL A 89 8.44 5.25 -26.06
CA VAL A 89 8.57 5.26 -27.51
C VAL A 89 7.37 5.96 -28.17
N ILE A 90 6.21 5.99 -27.48
CA ILE A 90 4.93 6.45 -28.03
C ILE A 90 4.83 7.98 -28.20
N SER A 91 5.66 8.79 -27.53
CA SER A 91 5.44 10.25 -27.47
C SER A 91 6.58 11.14 -28.01
N SER A 92 7.32 10.72 -29.03
CA SER A 92 8.06 11.71 -29.83
C SER A 92 7.12 12.33 -30.87
N ILE A 93 6.63 13.53 -30.56
CA ILE A 93 5.86 14.32 -31.52
C ILE A 93 6.82 14.86 -32.58
N TYR A 94 6.63 14.42 -33.82
CA TYR A 94 7.30 15.00 -34.98
C TYR A 94 6.58 16.28 -35.39
N ARG A 95 7.28 17.41 -35.32
CA ARG A 95 6.80 18.72 -35.75
C ARG A 95 7.50 19.12 -37.04
N THR A 96 6.73 19.40 -38.09
CA THR A 96 7.26 19.93 -39.35
C THR A 96 7.50 21.44 -39.24
N PRO A 97 8.32 22.04 -40.13
CA PRO A 97 8.48 23.50 -40.21
C PRO A 97 7.15 24.25 -40.44
N SER A 98 6.16 23.61 -41.06
CA SER A 98 4.82 24.17 -41.27
C SER A 98 3.91 24.09 -40.03
N GLY A 99 4.42 23.65 -38.89
CA GLY A 99 3.66 23.45 -37.65
C GLY A 99 2.72 22.24 -37.66
N PHE A 100 2.88 21.31 -38.60
CA PHE A 100 2.09 20.07 -38.61
C PHE A 100 2.72 19.07 -37.64
N GLU A 101 1.89 18.47 -36.78
CA GLU A 101 2.32 17.56 -35.73
C GLU A 101 1.73 16.17 -35.94
N LEU A 102 2.55 15.14 -35.74
CA LEU A 102 2.15 13.74 -35.80
C LEU A 102 3.11 12.87 -34.98
N PRO A 103 2.67 11.72 -34.45
CA PRO A 103 3.56 10.79 -33.76
C PRO A 103 4.64 10.28 -34.73
N ALA A 104 5.92 10.45 -34.38
CA ALA A 104 7.04 10.02 -35.21
C ALA A 104 7.03 8.50 -35.47
N VAL A 105 6.61 7.72 -34.48
CA VAL A 105 6.44 6.26 -34.59
C VAL A 105 5.44 5.90 -35.69
N ASN A 106 4.38 6.68 -35.87
CA ASN A 106 3.38 6.40 -36.90
C ASN A 106 3.96 6.62 -38.30
N ILE A 107 4.86 7.60 -38.48
CA ILE A 107 5.60 7.79 -39.72
C ILE A 107 6.48 6.57 -40.00
N GLN A 108 7.27 6.14 -39.02
CA GLN A 108 8.17 4.98 -39.17
C GLN A 108 7.40 3.69 -39.45
N LYS A 109 6.30 3.44 -38.73
CA LYS A 109 5.41 2.28 -38.95
C LYS A 109 4.85 2.27 -40.36
N ALA A 110 4.34 3.41 -40.82
CA ALA A 110 3.77 3.53 -42.14
C ALA A 110 4.82 3.37 -43.25
N LEU A 111 6.00 3.97 -43.10
CA LEU A 111 7.13 3.81 -44.04
C LEU A 111 7.62 2.37 -44.09
N LYS A 112 7.69 1.69 -42.95
CA LYS A 112 8.11 0.29 -42.86
C LYS A 112 7.15 -0.63 -43.60
N LYS A 113 5.85 -0.44 -43.39
CA LYS A 113 4.81 -1.15 -44.15
C LYS A 113 4.81 -0.83 -45.64
N ALA A 114 5.07 0.42 -45.99
CA ALA A 114 5.20 0.84 -47.38
C ALA A 114 6.49 0.34 -48.06
N GLY A 115 7.40 -0.31 -47.31
CA GLY A 115 8.65 -0.89 -47.83
C GLY A 115 9.83 0.06 -47.91
N TYR A 116 9.72 1.28 -47.38
CA TYR A 116 10.76 2.32 -47.49
C TYR A 116 11.70 2.39 -46.27
N TYR A 117 11.34 1.75 -45.15
CA TYR A 117 12.08 1.86 -43.89
C TYR A 117 12.28 0.50 -43.23
N SER A 118 13.52 0.13 -42.95
CA SER A 118 13.88 -1.15 -42.30
C SER A 118 14.36 -0.99 -40.85
N GLY A 119 14.50 0.24 -40.36
CA GLY A 119 15.02 0.55 -39.03
C GLY A 119 14.07 0.22 -37.86
N ALA A 120 14.53 0.61 -36.67
CA ALA A 120 13.76 0.48 -35.43
C ALA A 120 12.61 1.50 -35.38
N LEU A 121 11.50 1.12 -34.74
CA LEU A 121 10.36 2.01 -34.51
C LEU A 121 10.55 2.81 -33.22
N ASP A 122 11.64 3.58 -33.15
CA ASP A 122 12.11 4.26 -31.94
C ASP A 122 11.51 5.66 -31.72
N GLY A 123 10.62 6.10 -32.62
CA GLY A 123 10.02 7.43 -32.59
C GLY A 123 10.98 8.57 -32.95
N LYS A 124 12.17 8.30 -33.47
CA LYS A 124 13.14 9.35 -33.85
C LYS A 124 13.20 9.53 -35.36
N VAL A 125 12.84 10.73 -35.83
CA VAL A 125 12.99 11.10 -37.26
C VAL A 125 14.42 11.53 -37.56
N GLY A 126 15.35 10.56 -37.50
CA GLY A 126 16.76 10.70 -37.86
C GLY A 126 17.03 10.56 -39.37
N PRO A 127 18.32 10.49 -39.77
CA PRO A 127 18.72 10.43 -41.18
C PRO A 127 18.06 9.29 -41.96
N ALA A 128 18.07 8.07 -41.42
CA ALA A 128 17.46 6.90 -42.07
C ALA A 128 15.94 7.08 -42.31
N THR A 129 15.22 7.64 -41.32
CA THR A 129 13.79 7.92 -41.46
C THR A 129 13.56 9.00 -42.52
N ARG A 130 14.39 10.05 -42.56
CA ARG A 130 14.28 11.13 -43.56
C ARG A 130 14.57 10.65 -44.97
N ASP A 131 15.54 9.77 -45.16
CA ASP A 131 15.83 9.22 -46.48
C ASP A 131 14.73 8.27 -46.96
N ALA A 132 14.12 7.51 -46.04
CA ALA A 132 12.90 6.75 -46.32
C ALA A 132 11.72 7.67 -46.72
N ILE A 133 11.54 8.81 -46.03
CA ILE A 133 10.53 9.82 -46.41
C ILE A 133 10.82 10.34 -47.82
N LYS A 134 12.06 10.70 -48.14
CA LYS A 134 12.42 11.17 -49.49
C LYS A 134 12.17 10.11 -50.56
N ALA A 135 12.48 8.85 -50.28
CA ALA A 135 12.21 7.76 -51.21
C ALA A 135 10.71 7.61 -51.46
N PHE A 136 9.90 7.57 -50.39
CA PHE A 136 8.45 7.55 -50.48
C PHE A 136 7.90 8.75 -51.27
N GLN A 137 8.42 9.95 -51.01
CA GLN A 137 8.01 11.18 -51.69
C GLN A 137 8.29 11.12 -53.20
N ARG A 138 9.50 10.69 -53.60
CA ARG A 138 9.87 10.54 -55.02
C ARG A 138 8.91 9.60 -55.74
N ASP A 139 8.66 8.44 -55.15
CA ASP A 139 7.84 7.39 -55.77
C ASP A 139 6.34 7.74 -55.80
N ASN A 140 5.93 8.70 -54.98
CA ASN A 140 4.55 9.21 -54.92
C ASN A 140 4.36 10.58 -55.59
N GLY A 141 5.34 11.07 -56.35
CA GLY A 141 5.26 12.33 -57.08
C GLY A 141 5.17 13.57 -56.18
N LEU A 142 5.80 13.53 -55.01
CA LEU A 142 5.90 14.65 -54.07
C LEU A 142 7.31 15.25 -54.11
N THR A 143 7.45 16.49 -53.66
CA THR A 143 8.77 17.10 -53.41
C THR A 143 9.52 16.27 -52.37
N ALA A 144 10.71 15.78 -52.73
CA ALA A 144 11.53 14.90 -51.89
C ALA A 144 12.36 15.69 -50.86
N ASP A 145 11.69 16.48 -50.02
CA ASP A 145 12.30 17.32 -48.99
C ASP A 145 12.65 16.55 -47.70
N GLY A 146 12.19 15.30 -47.55
CA GLY A 146 12.39 14.49 -46.37
C GLY A 146 11.58 14.94 -45.16
N ILE A 147 10.53 15.74 -45.37
CA ILE A 147 9.62 16.26 -44.35
C ILE A 147 8.27 15.58 -44.50
N CYS A 148 7.80 14.93 -43.44
CA CYS A 148 6.47 14.31 -43.45
C CYS A 148 5.37 15.36 -43.16
N GLY A 149 5.15 16.28 -44.10
CA GLY A 149 4.06 17.26 -44.07
C GLY A 149 2.68 16.65 -44.34
N ARG A 150 1.63 17.48 -44.34
CA ARG A 150 0.25 17.05 -44.60
C ARG A 150 0.08 16.26 -45.90
N GLN A 151 0.75 16.69 -46.99
CA GLN A 151 0.69 16.01 -48.29
C GLN A 151 1.38 14.64 -48.28
N THR A 152 2.54 14.54 -47.62
CA THR A 152 3.23 13.26 -47.41
C THR A 152 2.36 12.33 -46.56
N TRP A 153 1.84 12.84 -45.45
CA TRP A 153 1.05 12.07 -44.50
C TRP A 153 -0.28 11.57 -45.09
N SER A 154 -0.97 12.36 -45.92
CA SER A 154 -2.23 11.95 -46.52
C SER A 154 -2.09 10.72 -47.42
N LYS A 155 -0.95 10.57 -48.09
CA LYS A 155 -0.60 9.38 -48.89
C LYS A 155 -0.04 8.25 -48.03
N LEU A 156 0.72 8.57 -46.99
CA LEU A 156 1.42 7.58 -46.17
C LEU A 156 0.51 6.89 -45.14
N LYS A 157 -0.52 7.57 -44.62
CA LYS A 157 -1.39 7.03 -43.56
C LYS A 157 -2.18 5.77 -43.97
N VAL A 158 -2.45 5.59 -45.27
CA VAL A 158 -3.21 4.43 -45.78
C VAL A 158 -2.54 3.09 -45.45
N TYR A 159 -1.21 3.10 -45.29
CA TYR A 159 -0.46 1.92 -44.89
C TYR A 159 -0.69 1.54 -43.42
N LEU A 160 -1.17 2.46 -42.58
CA LEU A 160 -1.61 2.15 -41.21
C LEU A 160 -3.03 1.57 -41.17
N ASP A 161 -3.95 2.13 -41.97
CA ASP A 161 -5.38 1.75 -41.95
C ASP A 161 -5.65 0.34 -42.48
N SER A 162 -4.70 -0.27 -43.18
CA SER A 162 -4.75 -1.67 -43.63
C SER A 162 -4.70 -2.72 -42.50
N ILE A 163 -4.72 -2.30 -41.23
CA ILE A 163 -4.83 -3.18 -40.06
C ILE A 163 -6.33 -3.28 -39.70
N LYS A 164 -7.06 -4.16 -40.37
CA LYS A 164 -8.35 -4.65 -39.91
C LYS A 164 -8.38 -6.17 -40.05
#